data_AF-A0A7G8USV3-F1
#
_entry.id   AF-A0A7G8USV3-F1
#
_cell.length_a   1.000
_cell.length_b   1.000
_cell.length_c   1.000
_cell.angle_alpha   90.00
_cell.angle_beta   90.00
_cell.angle_gamma   90.00
#
_symmetry.space_group_name_H-M   'P 1'
#
loop_
_entity.id
_entity.type
_entity.pdbx_description
1 polymer ?
#
loop_
_entity_poly.entity_id
_entity_poly.type
_entity_poly.pdbx_seq_one_letter_code
_entity_poly.pdbx_strand_id
1 'polypeptide(L)'
;MKLKGFMCVSLVVAILLVFGSACSTGNTKSNESSGSPITSQAPGKDAESESATRPIVTLTVRGADTGPIPGVQNNRVTEVIEEKLGIKIDYQLSDPTKDKVALASGDLPDIMQIPITEMGVYIKGDHIVPLTDLIASNGQEITNNVPKMLEFSKKYLSDNTGLLYGLTANNYVNVGDAAPVYSYPIGLTLRWDYYKEMGYPKINNEDDFLNVLAQMQKLHPTTADGKKVYGISGWNDWGLWPYFVPYVFSQGYLNGNNWTLIDGSSKVTPMFTHEGSAFKNAMKFMYKANQLKLLDPEMFTQKNDNFIAKNKNLQFLSVPATWWNVDALNTMQASGIKEGGYYLIPGANPVVYQGSGSMLTGAISGKAIVISKQSKHQDRAMDLLNFLYSYEGNRLLMSGIEGEHWEMENGRPELKDSEREAMQTEANYVQKTGINLYHNFMGMSTESRDPEGNLLNVLLTDKSLELNATEGDKDYNAQYGVSYPGQAFQKLAEQGKAKIQFYDNTFQSLYPDLSNDLKMINGKIETYTKTWLPKLITAKDEGEFEKIWTNGVDEMNKLGLDTLMDWELQQNIEALDKMKEINQ
;
A
#
# COMPACT_ATOMS: atom_id res chain seq x y z
N MET A 1 -28.48 -13.32 -42.02
CA MET A 1 -29.45 -12.21 -42.08
C MET A 1 -29.40 -11.49 -40.73
N LYS A 2 -29.33 -10.15 -40.60
CA LYS A 2 -30.22 -9.07 -41.07
C LYS A 2 -31.66 -9.15 -40.50
N LEU A 3 -31.95 -8.34 -39.48
CA LEU A 3 -32.96 -7.24 -39.46
C LEU A 3 -32.62 -6.33 -38.24
N LYS A 4 -32.46 -5.01 -38.41
CA LYS A 4 -33.40 -3.90 -38.06
C LYS A 4 -33.84 -3.86 -36.57
N GLY A 5 -33.75 -2.77 -35.79
CA GLY A 5 -33.11 -1.46 -36.00
C GLY A 5 -34.06 -0.23 -35.96
N PHE A 6 -34.00 0.56 -34.89
CA PHE A 6 -34.46 1.96 -34.64
C PHE A 6 -33.86 2.34 -33.26
N MET A 7 -33.24 3.49 -32.92
CA MET A 7 -33.13 4.88 -33.43
C MET A 7 -34.08 5.91 -32.76
N CYS A 8 -33.49 6.67 -31.82
CA CYS A 8 -33.82 8.03 -31.33
C CYS A 8 -35.23 8.37 -30.80
N VAL A 9 -35.27 9.05 -29.63
CA VAL A 9 -35.67 10.48 -29.51
C VAL A 9 -35.36 10.98 -28.09
N SER A 10 -34.84 12.20 -27.96
CA SER A 10 -34.67 12.91 -26.68
C SER A 10 -35.89 13.76 -26.37
N LEU A 11 -36.24 13.93 -25.08
CA LEU A 11 -37.18 14.98 -24.67
C LEU A 11 -36.70 15.69 -23.40
N VAL A 12 -36.65 17.02 -23.45
CA VAL A 12 -36.34 17.89 -22.32
C VAL A 12 -37.62 18.60 -21.89
N VAL A 13 -37.96 18.51 -20.60
CA VAL A 13 -39.00 19.33 -19.97
C VAL A 13 -38.52 19.75 -18.57
N ALA A 14 -38.20 21.04 -18.43
CA ALA A 14 -38.14 21.73 -17.13
C ALA A 14 -39.53 22.34 -16.80
N ILE A 15 -39.66 23.08 -15.66
CA ILE A 15 -40.90 23.66 -15.03
C ILE A 15 -41.36 22.76 -13.85
N LEU A 16 -41.55 23.24 -12.59
CA LEU A 16 -41.62 24.60 -12.02
C LEU A 16 -41.16 24.64 -10.54
N LEU A 17 -40.79 25.83 -10.05
CA LEU A 17 -40.67 26.16 -8.62
C LEU A 17 -42.04 26.54 -8.03
N VAL A 18 -42.32 26.17 -6.78
CA VAL A 18 -43.40 26.75 -5.97
C VAL A 18 -42.90 27.06 -4.56
N PHE A 19 -42.89 28.33 -4.17
CA PHE A 19 -42.73 28.76 -2.79
C PHE A 19 -44.06 28.59 -2.03
N GLY A 20 -43.99 28.17 -0.76
CA GLY A 20 -45.18 27.93 0.08
C GLY A 20 -44.90 28.13 1.56
N SER A 21 -44.63 29.36 1.98
CA SER A 21 -44.44 29.72 3.40
C SER A 21 -45.77 29.69 4.15
N ALA A 22 -45.82 29.01 5.30
CA ALA A 22 -46.95 29.06 6.23
C ALA A 22 -46.43 29.11 7.68
N CYS A 23 -46.70 30.20 8.38
CA CYS A 23 -46.42 30.34 9.81
C CYS A 23 -47.65 29.95 10.65
N SER A 24 -47.43 29.36 11.81
CA SER A 24 -48.44 29.29 12.89
C SER A 24 -47.81 29.66 14.24
N THR A 25 -48.30 30.72 14.86
CA THR A 25 -47.82 31.28 16.13
C THR A 25 -48.75 30.94 17.30
N GLY A 26 -48.20 30.68 18.49
CA GLY A 26 -48.97 30.47 19.73
C GLY A 26 -48.11 29.90 20.87
N ASN A 27 -47.26 30.65 21.59
CA ASN A 27 -47.47 31.81 22.48
C ASN A 27 -48.05 31.48 23.88
N THR A 28 -47.18 31.45 24.90
CA THR A 28 -47.49 31.94 26.27
C THR A 28 -46.22 32.40 27.01
N LYS A 29 -46.39 33.27 28.02
CA LYS A 29 -45.34 33.96 28.84
C LYS A 29 -45.10 33.17 30.16
N SER A 30 -44.13 33.45 31.06
CA SER A 30 -43.79 34.76 31.68
C SER A 30 -42.56 34.77 32.61
N ASN A 31 -41.87 35.94 32.64
CA ASN A 31 -41.27 36.70 33.77
C ASN A 31 -40.48 35.97 34.91
N GLU A 32 -39.19 36.25 35.12
CA GLU A 32 -38.59 37.23 36.10
C GLU A 32 -38.37 36.65 37.54
N SER A 33 -37.36 37.01 38.34
CA SER A 33 -36.15 37.86 38.14
C SER A 33 -35.11 37.68 39.28
N SER A 34 -33.82 37.89 38.97
CA SER A 34 -32.74 38.43 39.83
C SER A 34 -32.46 37.89 41.27
N GLY A 35 -31.22 37.46 41.53
CA GLY A 35 -30.66 37.38 42.90
C GLY A 35 -29.30 36.70 43.03
N SER A 36 -28.27 37.41 43.52
CA SER A 36 -26.96 36.86 43.95
C SER A 36 -26.41 37.76 45.07
N PRO A 37 -25.65 37.24 46.07
CA PRO A 37 -24.18 37.21 45.89
C PRO A 37 -23.38 36.10 46.63
N ILE A 38 -22.20 35.76 46.08
CA ILE A 38 -20.89 35.50 46.76
C ILE A 38 -20.91 34.48 47.93
N THR A 39 -20.34 33.28 47.85
CA THR A 39 -18.90 32.89 47.63
C THR A 39 -18.85 31.38 47.21
N SER A 40 -17.76 30.61 46.95
CA SER A 40 -16.28 30.77 47.06
C SER A 40 -15.50 29.84 46.09
N GLN A 41 -14.15 29.93 46.19
CA GLN A 41 -13.11 29.03 45.63
C GLN A 41 -13.15 27.60 46.21
N ALA A 42 -12.55 26.54 45.63
CA ALA A 42 -11.89 26.28 44.33
C ALA A 42 -11.54 24.76 44.22
N PRO A 43 -10.85 24.24 43.17
CA PRO A 43 -10.71 24.69 41.78
C PRO A 43 -11.47 23.75 40.80
N GLY A 44 -11.66 24.18 39.54
CA GLY A 44 -12.41 23.39 38.55
C GLY A 44 -11.63 22.21 37.95
N LYS A 45 -12.32 21.09 37.76
CA LYS A 45 -12.23 20.36 36.49
C LYS A 45 -12.93 21.22 35.44
N ASP A 46 -12.37 21.32 34.23
CA ASP A 46 -13.12 21.45 32.97
C ASP A 46 -12.14 21.31 31.80
N ALA A 47 -12.25 20.21 31.06
CA ALA A 47 -11.57 19.94 29.78
C ALA A 47 -12.28 18.81 29.03
N GLU A 48 -13.62 18.73 29.16
CA GLU A 48 -14.46 17.64 28.66
C GLU A 48 -15.73 18.24 28.06
N SER A 49 -16.12 17.78 26.85
CA SER A 49 -17.32 18.20 26.11
C SER A 49 -17.39 19.65 25.58
N GLU A 50 -16.60 19.97 24.55
CA GLU A 50 -17.05 20.90 23.48
C GLU A 50 -17.57 20.16 22.22
N SER A 51 -17.11 18.93 21.93
CA SER A 51 -17.46 18.22 20.68
C SER A 51 -18.96 17.92 20.53
N ALA A 52 -19.66 17.66 21.65
CA ALA A 52 -21.07 17.24 21.71
C ALA A 52 -22.10 18.30 21.25
N THR A 53 -21.66 19.42 20.67
CA THR A 53 -22.53 20.55 20.28
C THR A 53 -22.53 20.86 18.78
N ARG A 54 -21.62 20.28 17.99
CA ARG A 54 -21.54 20.54 16.54
C ARG A 54 -22.60 19.73 15.78
N PRO A 55 -23.32 20.31 14.79
CA PRO A 55 -24.32 19.57 14.01
C PRO A 55 -23.66 18.46 13.17
N ILE A 56 -24.37 17.36 12.96
CA ILE A 56 -23.87 16.26 12.12
C ILE A 56 -23.74 16.75 10.67
N VAL A 57 -22.56 16.56 10.07
CA VAL A 57 -22.30 16.82 8.65
C VAL A 57 -21.97 15.53 7.92
N THR A 58 -22.15 15.51 6.60
CA THR A 58 -21.57 14.48 5.73
C THR A 58 -20.45 15.12 4.93
N LEU A 59 -19.25 14.55 5.01
CA LEU A 59 -18.09 14.95 4.20
C LEU A 59 -17.92 13.96 3.05
N THR A 60 -17.74 14.49 1.85
CA THR A 60 -17.36 13.70 0.68
C THR A 60 -15.85 13.47 0.67
N VAL A 61 -15.44 12.20 0.65
CA VAL A 61 -14.03 11.80 0.79
C VAL A 61 -13.62 10.92 -0.39
N ARG A 62 -12.70 11.42 -1.25
CA ARG A 62 -12.20 10.66 -2.41
C ARG A 62 -10.80 10.10 -2.15
N GLY A 63 -10.70 8.77 -2.11
CA GLY A 63 -9.45 8.05 -1.90
C GLY A 63 -8.87 7.46 -3.18
N ALA A 64 -8.11 6.38 -3.03
CA ALA A 64 -7.52 5.64 -4.12
C ALA A 64 -8.57 5.00 -5.07
N ASP A 65 -8.05 4.40 -6.14
CA ASP A 65 -8.75 3.56 -7.12
C ASP A 65 -9.23 2.22 -6.53
N THR A 66 -8.72 1.85 -5.35
CA THR A 66 -9.20 0.73 -4.52
C THR A 66 -9.49 1.21 -3.09
N GLY A 67 -10.51 0.64 -2.44
CA GLY A 67 -10.98 1.10 -1.14
C GLY A 67 -12.40 0.62 -0.80
N PRO A 68 -13.06 1.29 0.16
CA PRO A 68 -14.45 1.03 0.52
C PRO A 68 -15.44 1.08 -0.65
N ILE A 69 -16.59 0.42 -0.49
CA ILE A 69 -17.71 0.52 -1.42
C ILE A 69 -18.20 1.98 -1.44
N PRO A 70 -18.30 2.65 -2.61
CA PRO A 70 -18.69 4.06 -2.69
C PRO A 70 -20.08 4.37 -2.12
N GLY A 71 -20.22 5.56 -1.55
CA GLY A 71 -21.43 6.04 -0.87
C GLY A 71 -21.21 6.32 0.62
N VAL A 72 -22.29 6.73 1.31
CA VAL A 72 -22.29 6.95 2.77
C VAL A 72 -21.95 5.66 3.49
N GLN A 73 -20.86 5.69 4.25
CA GLN A 73 -20.33 4.55 5.00
C GLN A 73 -21.19 4.23 6.24
N ASN A 74 -21.27 2.95 6.58
CA ASN A 74 -22.20 2.43 7.59
C ASN A 74 -21.63 1.19 8.33
N ASN A 75 -20.42 1.32 8.87
CA ASN A 75 -19.76 0.26 9.65
C ASN A 75 -19.25 0.78 11.00
N ARG A 76 -18.97 -0.12 11.94
CA ARG A 76 -18.72 0.22 13.35
C ARG A 76 -17.60 1.26 13.56
N VAL A 77 -16.53 1.22 12.76
CA VAL A 77 -15.47 2.24 12.74
C VAL A 77 -15.99 3.62 12.34
N THR A 78 -16.85 3.72 11.31
CA THR A 78 -17.44 5.00 10.90
C THR A 78 -18.57 5.48 11.81
N GLU A 79 -19.26 4.57 12.50
CA GLU A 79 -20.18 4.92 13.58
C GLU A 79 -19.43 5.61 14.75
N VAL A 80 -18.28 5.09 15.19
CA VAL A 80 -17.48 5.74 16.24
C VAL A 80 -16.92 7.11 15.80
N ILE A 81 -16.63 7.29 14.50
CA ILE A 81 -16.26 8.60 13.94
C ILE A 81 -17.47 9.57 13.97
N GLU A 82 -18.69 9.10 13.68
CA GLU A 82 -19.92 9.88 13.85
C GLU A 82 -20.17 10.22 15.33
N GLU A 83 -20.04 9.25 16.24
CA GLU A 83 -20.22 9.39 17.69
C GLU A 83 -19.26 10.45 18.29
N LYS A 84 -17.98 10.45 17.87
CA LYS A 84 -16.94 11.34 18.42
C LYS A 84 -16.94 12.74 17.80
N LEU A 85 -17.09 12.83 16.47
CA LEU A 85 -16.87 14.06 15.70
C LEU A 85 -18.14 14.67 15.11
N GLY A 86 -19.25 13.94 15.08
CA GLY A 86 -20.46 14.34 14.35
C GLY A 86 -20.25 14.38 12.83
N ILE A 87 -19.48 13.45 12.28
CA ILE A 87 -19.08 13.41 10.86
C ILE A 87 -19.45 12.07 10.23
N LYS A 88 -20.23 12.12 9.15
CA LYS A 88 -20.42 11.01 8.20
C LYS A 88 -19.44 11.10 7.05
N ILE A 89 -19.00 9.96 6.55
CA ILE A 89 -18.12 9.86 5.39
C ILE A 89 -18.94 9.32 4.20
N ASP A 90 -19.01 10.10 3.13
CA ASP A 90 -19.50 9.67 1.82
C ASP A 90 -18.31 9.38 0.91
N TYR A 91 -18.02 8.10 0.68
CA TYR A 91 -16.76 7.67 0.09
C TYR A 91 -16.82 7.60 -1.43
N GLN A 92 -15.75 8.05 -2.09
CA GLN A 92 -15.55 7.99 -3.53
C GLN A 92 -14.21 7.34 -3.86
N LEU A 93 -14.20 6.46 -4.87
CA LEU A 93 -12.95 5.97 -5.48
C LEU A 93 -12.46 6.99 -6.51
N SER A 94 -11.14 7.16 -6.61
CA SER A 94 -10.51 7.95 -7.69
C SER A 94 -10.75 7.28 -9.06
N ASP A 95 -10.91 8.11 -10.08
CA ASP A 95 -11.03 7.73 -11.49
C ASP A 95 -10.37 8.86 -12.31
N PRO A 96 -9.21 8.61 -12.96
CA PRO A 96 -8.46 9.66 -13.65
C PRO A 96 -9.19 10.42 -14.76
N THR A 97 -10.36 9.94 -15.21
CA THR A 97 -11.23 10.66 -16.14
C THR A 97 -12.22 11.53 -15.37
N LYS A 98 -12.91 10.98 -14.37
CA LYS A 98 -13.87 11.74 -13.54
C LYS A 98 -13.18 12.83 -12.72
N ASP A 99 -11.99 12.55 -12.18
CA ASP A 99 -11.21 13.48 -11.37
C ASP A 99 -10.84 14.74 -12.16
N LYS A 100 -10.46 14.58 -13.44
CA LYS A 100 -10.15 15.69 -14.35
C LYS A 100 -11.39 16.48 -14.78
N VAL A 101 -12.55 15.83 -14.88
CA VAL A 101 -13.83 16.51 -15.11
C VAL A 101 -14.25 17.30 -13.86
N ALA A 102 -14.15 16.71 -12.67
CA ALA A 102 -14.46 17.35 -11.38
C ALA A 102 -13.56 18.56 -11.11
N LEU A 103 -12.26 18.46 -11.41
CA LEU A 103 -11.32 19.58 -11.34
C LEU A 103 -11.70 20.71 -12.31
N ALA A 104 -12.06 20.36 -13.56
CA ALA A 104 -12.46 21.33 -14.58
C ALA A 104 -13.83 21.99 -14.31
N SER A 105 -14.73 21.35 -13.56
CA SER A 105 -16.02 21.92 -13.14
C SER A 105 -15.97 22.63 -11.78
N GLY A 106 -14.95 22.37 -10.96
CA GLY A 106 -14.89 22.78 -9.56
C GLY A 106 -15.79 21.93 -8.63
N ASP A 107 -16.30 20.79 -9.11
CA ASP A 107 -17.16 19.87 -8.36
C ASP A 107 -16.30 18.87 -7.55
N LEU A 108 -15.49 19.43 -6.64
CA LEU A 108 -14.46 18.72 -5.89
C LEU A 108 -14.96 18.26 -4.51
N PRO A 109 -14.66 17.00 -4.08
CA PRO A 109 -14.99 16.48 -2.75
C PRO A 109 -14.40 17.31 -1.62
N ASP A 110 -14.98 17.25 -0.42
CA ASP A 110 -14.48 17.97 0.76
C ASP A 110 -13.03 17.61 1.10
N ILE A 111 -12.70 16.31 1.05
CA ILE A 111 -11.35 15.77 1.21
C ILE A 111 -11.04 14.89 -0.01
N MET A 112 -9.85 15.01 -0.57
CA MET A 112 -9.40 14.18 -1.68
C MET A 112 -7.93 13.80 -1.60
N GLN A 113 -7.59 12.60 -2.09
CA GLN A 113 -6.22 12.22 -2.40
C GLN A 113 -5.88 12.60 -3.83
N ILE A 114 -4.83 13.40 -4.02
CA ILE A 114 -4.31 13.80 -5.34
C ILE A 114 -2.85 13.37 -5.50
N PRO A 115 -2.36 13.14 -6.74
CA PRO A 115 -0.95 12.88 -6.96
C PRO A 115 -0.08 14.06 -6.51
N ILE A 116 1.05 13.78 -5.86
CA ILE A 116 2.03 14.79 -5.43
C ILE A 116 2.51 15.65 -6.62
N THR A 117 2.67 15.04 -7.80
CA THR A 117 3.04 15.74 -9.04
C THR A 117 1.95 16.68 -9.56
N GLU A 118 0.68 16.49 -9.18
CA GLU A 118 -0.43 17.37 -9.56
C GLU A 118 -0.66 18.53 -8.56
N MET A 119 -0.03 18.54 -7.37
CA MET A 119 -0.23 19.59 -6.33
C MET A 119 -0.17 21.02 -6.90
N GLY A 120 0.83 21.31 -7.75
CA GLY A 120 0.99 22.62 -8.37
C GLY A 120 -0.15 23.04 -9.31
N VAL A 121 -0.95 22.10 -9.84
CA VAL A 121 -2.16 22.39 -10.63
C VAL A 121 -3.28 22.84 -9.71
N TYR A 122 -3.52 22.10 -8.62
CA TYR A 122 -4.57 22.42 -7.63
C TYR A 122 -4.27 23.74 -6.89
N ILE A 123 -3.00 24.04 -6.59
CA ILE A 123 -2.56 25.31 -6.00
C ILE A 123 -2.78 26.48 -7.00
N LYS A 124 -2.32 26.35 -8.26
CA LYS A 124 -2.45 27.44 -9.27
C LYS A 124 -3.89 27.71 -9.70
N GLY A 125 -4.76 26.71 -9.64
CA GLY A 125 -6.20 26.86 -9.88
C GLY A 125 -7.01 27.31 -8.65
N ASP A 126 -6.36 27.54 -7.51
CA ASP A 126 -7.02 27.92 -6.24
C ASP A 126 -8.08 26.90 -5.75
N HIS A 127 -7.85 25.61 -6.04
CA HIS A 127 -8.80 24.53 -5.76
C HIS A 127 -8.68 23.95 -4.34
N ILE A 128 -7.57 24.17 -3.63
CA ILE A 128 -7.30 23.57 -2.33
C ILE A 128 -6.95 24.60 -1.25
N VAL A 129 -7.26 24.26 -0.01
CA VAL A 129 -7.09 25.16 1.15
C VAL A 129 -5.63 25.17 1.63
N PRO A 130 -5.02 26.35 1.88
CA PRO A 130 -3.80 26.42 2.66
C PRO A 130 -4.08 25.97 4.11
N LEU A 131 -3.58 24.80 4.48
CA LEU A 131 -3.92 24.11 5.72
C LEU A 131 -3.30 24.74 6.97
N THR A 132 -2.39 25.72 6.84
CA THR A 132 -1.61 26.27 7.96
C THR A 132 -2.46 26.79 9.13
N ASP A 133 -3.52 27.55 8.85
CA ASP A 133 -4.39 28.10 9.91
C ASP A 133 -5.26 27.00 10.55
N LEU A 134 -5.77 26.07 9.72
CA LEU A 134 -6.55 24.91 10.17
C LEU A 134 -5.72 23.96 11.04
N ILE A 135 -4.44 23.77 10.74
CA ILE A 135 -3.52 22.99 11.57
C ILE A 135 -3.27 23.68 12.91
N ALA A 136 -3.09 25.00 12.90
CA ALA A 136 -2.89 25.77 14.12
C ALA A 136 -4.12 25.76 15.05
N SER A 137 -5.34 25.73 14.49
CA SER A 137 -6.58 25.71 15.28
C SER A 137 -7.06 24.31 15.66
N ASN A 138 -7.01 23.33 14.75
CA ASN A 138 -7.66 22.02 14.91
C ASN A 138 -6.73 20.82 14.58
N GLY A 139 -5.45 21.04 14.25
CA GLY A 139 -4.52 20.01 13.77
C GLY A 139 -3.40 19.63 14.75
N GLN A 140 -3.67 19.63 16.05
CA GLN A 140 -2.65 19.40 17.08
C GLN A 140 -2.08 17.97 17.06
N GLU A 141 -2.86 16.94 16.74
CA GLU A 141 -2.36 15.56 16.62
C GLU A 141 -1.44 15.42 15.40
N ILE A 142 -1.80 16.03 14.27
CA ILE A 142 -0.94 16.08 13.09
C ILE A 142 0.38 16.80 13.43
N THR A 143 0.31 17.89 14.20
CA THR A 143 1.47 18.68 14.63
C THR A 143 2.39 17.90 15.58
N ASN A 144 1.81 17.18 16.56
CA ASN A 144 2.54 16.41 17.55
C ASN A 144 3.17 15.15 16.96
N ASN A 145 2.41 14.41 16.14
CA ASN A 145 2.74 13.04 15.77
C ASN A 145 3.52 12.94 14.45
N VAL A 146 3.38 13.90 13.53
CA VAL A 146 4.07 13.89 12.21
C VAL A 146 4.72 15.24 11.81
N PRO A 147 5.43 15.96 12.70
CA PRO A 147 5.95 17.29 12.41
C PRO A 147 6.90 17.35 11.19
N LYS A 148 7.73 16.31 10.99
CA LYS A 148 8.66 16.23 9.84
C LYS A 148 7.94 16.13 8.48
N MET A 149 6.76 15.52 8.44
CA MET A 149 5.92 15.49 7.24
C MET A 149 5.34 16.89 6.96
N LEU A 150 4.94 17.64 8.00
CA LEU A 150 4.48 19.02 7.84
C LEU A 150 5.59 19.93 7.28
N GLU A 151 6.83 19.77 7.75
CA GLU A 151 8.00 20.48 7.24
C GLU A 151 8.31 20.11 5.78
N PHE A 152 8.34 18.81 5.46
CA PHE A 152 8.49 18.31 4.09
C PHE A 152 7.41 18.89 3.15
N SER A 153 6.13 18.78 3.55
CA SER A 153 4.99 19.22 2.76
C SER A 153 5.01 20.74 2.52
N LYS A 154 5.23 21.53 3.58
CA LYS A 154 5.34 23.00 3.46
C LYS A 154 6.51 23.44 2.56
N LYS A 155 7.60 22.68 2.51
CA LYS A 155 8.78 23.01 1.70
C LYS A 155 8.70 22.51 0.25
N TYR A 156 8.14 21.32 0.01
CA TYR A 156 8.20 20.65 -1.31
C TYR A 156 6.84 20.36 -1.96
N LEU A 157 5.75 20.25 -1.20
CA LEU A 157 4.39 20.07 -1.72
C LEU A 157 3.62 21.39 -1.87
N SER A 158 4.31 22.53 -1.77
CA SER A 158 3.72 23.87 -1.70
C SER A 158 3.85 24.70 -2.99
N ASP A 159 4.36 24.14 -4.08
CA ASP A 159 4.63 24.85 -5.35
C ASP A 159 5.47 26.14 -5.16
N ASN A 160 6.40 26.12 -4.20
CA ASN A 160 7.25 27.26 -3.79
C ASN A 160 6.51 28.42 -3.08
N THR A 161 5.24 28.27 -2.73
CA THR A 161 4.52 29.27 -1.91
C THR A 161 4.99 29.32 -0.45
N GLY A 162 5.59 28.24 0.05
CA GLY A 162 5.99 28.10 1.46
C GLY A 162 4.81 27.92 2.44
N LEU A 163 3.60 27.68 1.94
CA LEU A 163 2.41 27.33 2.73
C LEU A 163 2.20 25.81 2.76
N LEU A 164 1.53 25.31 3.79
CA LEU A 164 1.13 23.91 3.86
C LEU A 164 -0.17 23.71 3.05
N TYR A 165 -0.22 22.71 2.17
CA TYR A 165 -1.41 22.43 1.33
C TYR A 165 -1.93 21.00 1.39
N GLY A 166 -1.12 20.02 1.79
CA GLY A 166 -1.52 18.63 1.88
C GLY A 166 -0.74 17.83 2.91
N LEU A 167 -1.23 16.64 3.23
CA LEU A 167 -0.66 15.71 4.21
C LEU A 167 -0.40 14.35 3.55
N THR A 168 0.73 13.68 3.80
CA THR A 168 0.98 12.31 3.31
C THR A 168 0.47 11.27 4.31
N ALA A 169 -0.01 10.12 3.82
CA ALA A 169 -0.57 9.06 4.66
C ALA A 169 0.46 8.00 5.06
N ASN A 170 0.16 7.25 6.12
CA ASN A 170 0.96 6.16 6.67
C ASN A 170 2.40 6.59 7.00
N ASN A 171 2.56 7.70 7.73
CA ASN A 171 3.86 8.22 8.13
C ASN A 171 4.50 7.34 9.19
N TYR A 172 5.79 7.04 9.05
CA TYR A 172 6.56 6.46 10.14
C TYR A 172 6.82 7.54 11.20
N VAL A 173 6.44 7.29 12.46
CA VAL A 173 6.62 8.25 13.55
C VAL A 173 7.94 8.07 14.31
N ASN A 174 8.44 6.82 14.39
CA ASN A 174 9.68 6.46 15.09
C ASN A 174 10.79 6.05 14.10
N VAL A 175 12.04 6.40 14.40
CA VAL A 175 13.21 5.97 13.60
C VAL A 175 13.70 4.60 14.09
N GLY A 176 13.71 3.60 13.20
CA GLY A 176 14.32 2.29 13.45
C GLY A 176 13.53 1.35 14.36
N ASP A 177 12.35 1.77 14.81
CA ASP A 177 11.42 0.96 15.60
C ASP A 177 10.51 0.17 14.65
N ALA A 178 10.96 -1.05 14.30
CA ALA A 178 10.26 -1.95 13.40
C ALA A 178 9.22 -2.81 14.15
N ALA A 179 8.09 -3.10 13.51
CA ALA A 179 7.14 -4.07 14.04
C ALA A 179 7.58 -5.52 13.72
N PRO A 180 7.08 -6.53 14.47
CA PRO A 180 7.15 -7.94 14.09
C PRO A 180 6.61 -8.19 12.67
N VAL A 181 7.50 -8.41 11.71
CA VAL A 181 7.11 -8.79 10.34
C VAL A 181 6.77 -10.28 10.30
N TYR A 182 5.47 -10.60 10.28
CA TYR A 182 4.98 -11.99 10.32
C TYR A 182 5.55 -12.87 9.20
N SER A 183 5.50 -12.37 7.97
CA SER A 183 6.23 -12.90 6.81
C SER A 183 6.65 -11.72 5.93
N TYR A 184 7.83 -11.78 5.32
CA TYR A 184 8.26 -10.73 4.39
C TYR A 184 7.44 -10.84 3.10
N PRO A 185 6.97 -9.73 2.52
CA PRO A 185 5.88 -9.79 1.53
C PRO A 185 6.32 -10.24 0.14
N ILE A 186 7.60 -10.09 -0.24
CA ILE A 186 8.10 -10.23 -1.62
C ILE A 186 9.43 -11.01 -1.61
N GLY A 187 9.60 -11.94 -2.55
CA GLY A 187 10.84 -12.70 -2.74
C GLY A 187 10.61 -14.07 -3.38
N LEU A 188 11.63 -14.93 -3.35
CA LEU A 188 11.57 -16.29 -3.87
C LEU A 188 10.85 -17.23 -2.88
N THR A 189 9.54 -17.42 -3.08
CA THR A 189 8.71 -18.34 -2.28
C THR A 189 8.66 -19.74 -2.89
N LEU A 190 8.34 -20.78 -2.11
CA LEU A 190 7.95 -22.09 -2.64
C LEU A 190 6.82 -22.77 -1.84
N ARG A 191 6.19 -23.78 -2.45
CA ARG A 191 5.18 -24.66 -1.83
C ARG A 191 5.77 -25.45 -0.65
N TRP A 192 5.28 -25.18 0.56
CA TRP A 192 5.82 -25.77 1.79
C TRP A 192 5.53 -27.26 1.92
N ASP A 193 4.32 -27.69 1.58
CA ASP A 193 3.88 -29.09 1.63
C ASP A 193 4.77 -30.01 0.75
N TYR A 194 5.12 -29.57 -0.45
CA TYR A 194 6.05 -30.30 -1.32
C TYR A 194 7.52 -30.20 -0.87
N TYR A 195 7.91 -29.10 -0.22
CA TYR A 195 9.27 -28.94 0.34
C TYR A 195 9.49 -29.87 1.54
N LYS A 196 8.44 -30.06 2.35
CA LYS A 196 8.37 -31.05 3.42
C LYS A 196 8.40 -32.48 2.91
N GLU A 197 7.61 -32.83 1.90
CA GLU A 197 7.63 -34.15 1.27
C GLU A 197 9.03 -34.53 0.76
N MET A 198 9.76 -33.56 0.21
CA MET A 198 11.14 -33.72 -0.25
C MET A 198 12.19 -33.73 0.87
N GLY A 199 11.80 -33.60 2.15
CA GLY A 199 12.69 -33.66 3.30
C GLY A 199 13.52 -32.39 3.53
N TYR A 200 13.00 -31.21 3.18
CA TYR A 200 13.64 -29.90 3.33
C TYR A 200 15.06 -29.81 2.71
N PRO A 201 15.21 -30.11 1.40
CA PRO A 201 16.52 -30.09 0.74
C PRO A 201 17.15 -28.70 0.80
N LYS A 202 18.40 -28.63 1.25
CA LYS A 202 19.08 -27.36 1.57
C LYS A 202 19.21 -26.44 0.34
N ILE A 203 18.67 -25.23 0.45
CA ILE A 203 18.80 -24.17 -0.55
C ILE A 203 19.81 -23.12 -0.06
N ASN A 204 20.88 -22.87 -0.83
CA ASN A 204 21.94 -21.93 -0.47
C ASN A 204 22.02 -20.71 -1.41
N ASN A 205 21.35 -20.78 -2.56
CA ASN A 205 21.40 -19.82 -3.66
C ASN A 205 20.19 -20.04 -4.60
N GLU A 206 20.09 -19.24 -5.66
CA GLU A 206 19.01 -19.30 -6.63
C GLU A 206 19.02 -20.55 -7.53
N ASP A 207 20.17 -21.18 -7.77
CA ASP A 207 20.26 -22.40 -8.58
C ASP A 207 19.79 -23.62 -7.78
N ASP A 208 20.12 -23.72 -6.49
CA ASP A 208 19.53 -24.71 -5.58
C ASP A 208 18.01 -24.55 -5.55
N PHE A 209 17.50 -23.32 -5.50
CA PHE A 209 16.06 -23.03 -5.51
C PHE A 209 15.38 -23.51 -6.80
N LEU A 210 15.95 -23.21 -7.98
CA LEU A 210 15.44 -23.72 -9.26
C LEU A 210 15.51 -25.25 -9.35
N ASN A 211 16.56 -25.87 -8.81
CA ASN A 211 16.68 -27.33 -8.74
C ASN A 211 15.66 -27.98 -7.79
N VAL A 212 15.26 -27.30 -6.71
CA VAL A 212 14.15 -27.74 -5.83
C VAL A 212 12.81 -27.62 -6.56
N LEU A 213 12.52 -26.49 -7.22
CA LEU A 213 11.31 -26.35 -8.04
C LEU A 213 11.21 -27.41 -9.16
N ALA A 214 12.33 -27.77 -9.79
CA ALA A 214 12.37 -28.82 -10.82
C ALA A 214 12.10 -30.22 -10.26
N GLN A 215 12.51 -30.50 -9.02
CA GLN A 215 12.16 -31.74 -8.33
C GLN A 215 10.69 -31.75 -7.91
N MET A 216 10.18 -30.66 -7.35
CA MET A 216 8.75 -30.49 -7.05
C MET A 216 7.87 -30.72 -8.27
N GLN A 217 8.17 -30.08 -9.41
CA GLN A 217 7.38 -30.23 -10.66
C GLN A 217 7.48 -31.65 -11.26
N LYS A 218 8.54 -32.40 -10.93
CA LYS A 218 8.69 -33.81 -11.34
C LYS A 218 7.87 -34.76 -10.47
N LEU A 219 7.75 -34.49 -9.17
CA LEU A 219 6.90 -35.25 -8.24
C LEU A 219 5.42 -34.91 -8.43
N HIS A 220 5.12 -33.62 -8.58
CA HIS A 220 3.78 -33.04 -8.71
C HIS A 220 3.61 -32.30 -10.05
N PRO A 221 3.58 -33.03 -11.19
CA PRO A 221 3.47 -32.43 -12.53
C PRO A 221 2.06 -31.90 -12.85
N THR A 222 1.06 -32.32 -12.09
CA THR A 222 -0.35 -31.96 -12.27
C THR A 222 -1.06 -31.75 -10.93
N THR A 223 -2.04 -30.86 -10.94
CA THR A 223 -3.01 -30.66 -9.85
C THR A 223 -3.93 -31.89 -9.69
N ALA A 224 -4.71 -31.94 -8.61
CA ALA A 224 -5.68 -33.02 -8.38
C ALA A 224 -6.76 -33.14 -9.47
N ASP A 225 -7.07 -32.06 -10.19
CA ASP A 225 -7.98 -32.04 -11.33
C ASP A 225 -7.27 -32.15 -12.70
N GLY A 226 -5.98 -32.52 -12.70
CA GLY A 226 -5.21 -32.87 -13.90
C GLY A 226 -4.67 -31.69 -14.71
N LYS A 227 -4.80 -30.45 -14.23
CA LYS A 227 -4.16 -29.27 -14.85
C LYS A 227 -2.64 -29.34 -14.64
N LYS A 228 -1.86 -28.89 -15.63
CA LYS A 228 -0.39 -28.85 -15.51
C LYS A 228 0.04 -27.86 -14.40
N VAL A 229 1.03 -28.28 -13.63
CA VAL A 229 1.76 -27.47 -12.64
C VAL A 229 3.03 -26.85 -13.27
N TYR A 230 3.40 -25.66 -12.82
CA TYR A 230 4.55 -24.88 -13.26
C TYR A 230 5.40 -24.43 -12.05
N GLY A 231 6.72 -24.36 -12.24
CA GLY A 231 7.64 -23.83 -11.25
C GLY A 231 7.43 -22.35 -10.96
N ILE A 232 7.39 -21.53 -12.03
CA ILE A 232 7.31 -20.07 -11.95
C ILE A 232 6.33 -19.56 -13.02
N SER A 233 5.59 -18.49 -12.72
CA SER A 233 4.71 -17.79 -13.66
C SER A 233 4.75 -16.27 -13.42
N GLY A 234 4.03 -15.52 -14.26
CA GLY A 234 3.98 -14.05 -14.28
C GLY A 234 2.86 -13.55 -15.19
N TRP A 235 2.82 -12.24 -15.41
CA TRP A 235 1.79 -11.54 -16.20
C TRP A 235 2.39 -10.28 -16.86
N ASN A 236 1.65 -9.62 -17.76
CA ASN A 236 2.17 -8.50 -18.56
C ASN A 236 1.52 -7.12 -18.31
N ASP A 237 0.40 -7.05 -17.59
CA ASP A 237 -0.32 -5.80 -17.35
C ASP A 237 0.17 -5.00 -16.13
N TRP A 238 1.18 -5.51 -15.40
CA TRP A 238 2.02 -4.74 -14.47
C TRP A 238 3.43 -4.47 -15.06
N GLY A 239 3.55 -4.45 -16.39
CA GLY A 239 4.82 -4.25 -17.09
C GLY A 239 5.81 -5.39 -16.80
N LEU A 240 7.02 -5.04 -16.34
CA LEU A 240 8.06 -6.03 -16.03
C LEU A 240 8.03 -6.58 -14.59
N TRP A 241 7.16 -6.08 -13.71
CA TRP A 241 7.20 -6.38 -12.26
C TRP A 241 7.43 -7.87 -11.92
N PRO A 242 6.62 -8.84 -12.39
CA PRO A 242 6.74 -10.24 -11.96
C PRO A 242 7.99 -10.98 -12.48
N TYR A 243 8.72 -10.42 -13.45
CA TYR A 243 9.89 -11.07 -14.06
C TYR A 243 11.21 -10.73 -13.35
N PHE A 244 11.24 -9.71 -12.47
CA PHE A 244 12.48 -9.30 -11.80
C PHE A 244 12.34 -8.89 -10.33
N VAL A 245 11.21 -8.33 -9.91
CA VAL A 245 11.07 -7.74 -8.56
C VAL A 245 11.42 -8.72 -7.43
N PRO A 246 10.90 -9.96 -7.40
CA PRO A 246 11.22 -10.91 -6.33
C PRO A 246 12.71 -11.26 -6.25
N TYR A 247 13.40 -11.27 -7.40
CA TYR A 247 14.83 -11.57 -7.47
C TYR A 247 15.66 -10.36 -7.06
N VAL A 248 15.43 -9.16 -7.60
CA VAL A 248 16.26 -8.00 -7.25
C VAL A 248 16.08 -7.58 -5.79
N PHE A 249 14.88 -7.81 -5.21
CA PHE A 249 14.63 -7.63 -3.78
C PHE A 249 15.47 -8.62 -2.94
N SER A 250 15.59 -9.88 -3.39
CA SER A 250 16.43 -10.88 -2.70
C SER A 250 17.94 -10.59 -2.83
N GLN A 251 18.34 -9.81 -3.83
CA GLN A 251 19.69 -9.28 -4.03
C GLN A 251 19.95 -7.93 -3.33
N GLY A 252 18.95 -7.35 -2.64
CA GLY A 252 19.10 -6.08 -1.90
C GLY A 252 18.92 -4.80 -2.72
N TYR A 253 18.09 -4.85 -3.77
CA TYR A 253 17.63 -3.68 -4.51
C TYR A 253 16.10 -3.56 -4.51
N LEU A 254 15.58 -2.35 -4.32
CA LEU A 254 14.21 -1.97 -4.62
C LEU A 254 14.09 -1.57 -6.10
N ASN A 255 12.94 -1.77 -6.73
CA ASN A 255 12.67 -1.25 -8.07
C ASN A 255 12.43 0.27 -8.03
N GLY A 256 13.19 1.03 -8.82
CA GLY A 256 13.03 2.47 -8.92
C GLY A 256 12.08 2.91 -10.03
N ASN A 257 12.10 4.20 -10.33
CA ASN A 257 11.39 4.78 -11.46
C ASN A 257 12.10 4.43 -12.78
N ASN A 258 11.35 4.49 -13.89
CA ASN A 258 11.89 4.65 -15.25
C ASN A 258 13.15 3.83 -15.57
N TRP A 259 13.11 2.51 -15.33
CA TRP A 259 14.21 1.56 -15.60
C TRP A 259 15.43 1.65 -14.66
N THR A 260 15.22 1.99 -13.39
CA THR A 260 16.27 2.03 -12.36
C THR A 260 16.05 1.04 -11.21
N LEU A 261 17.13 0.76 -10.47
CA LEU A 261 17.14 0.05 -9.20
C LEU A 261 17.69 0.96 -8.10
N ILE A 262 17.15 0.84 -6.88
CA ILE A 262 17.52 1.61 -5.69
C ILE A 262 18.20 0.66 -4.70
N ASP A 263 19.43 0.97 -4.28
CA ASP A 263 20.10 0.19 -3.24
C ASP A 263 19.67 0.58 -1.82
N GLY A 264 20.11 -0.18 -0.82
CA GLY A 264 19.84 0.07 0.60
C GLY A 264 20.43 1.37 1.20
N SER A 265 21.03 2.24 0.38
CA SER A 265 21.50 3.59 0.73
C SER A 265 20.76 4.71 -0.04
N SER A 266 19.63 4.38 -0.68
CA SER A 266 18.80 5.29 -1.50
C SER A 266 19.46 5.74 -2.81
N LYS A 267 20.57 5.11 -3.21
CA LYS A 267 21.27 5.41 -4.46
C LYS A 267 20.60 4.71 -5.63
N VAL A 268 20.36 5.47 -6.70
CA VAL A 268 19.79 5.00 -7.97
C VAL A 268 20.87 4.42 -8.89
N THR A 269 20.53 3.35 -9.62
CA THR A 269 21.38 2.70 -10.62
C THR A 269 20.58 2.25 -11.86
N PRO A 270 21.12 2.33 -13.10
CA PRO A 270 20.43 1.84 -14.30
C PRO A 270 20.20 0.32 -14.33
N MET A 271 18.97 -0.13 -14.64
CA MET A 271 18.66 -1.57 -14.75
C MET A 271 19.44 -2.28 -15.87
N PHE A 272 19.69 -1.61 -17.00
CA PHE A 272 20.23 -2.26 -18.20
C PHE A 272 21.73 -2.06 -18.40
N THR A 273 22.29 -0.94 -17.94
CA THR A 273 23.68 -0.53 -18.24
C THR A 273 24.63 -0.58 -17.03
N HIS A 274 24.13 -0.86 -15.82
CA HIS A 274 25.00 -1.03 -14.64
C HIS A 274 25.78 -2.36 -14.68
N GLU A 275 27.09 -2.30 -14.41
CA GLU A 275 27.93 -3.49 -14.24
C GLU A 275 27.39 -4.36 -13.09
N GLY A 276 27.31 -5.67 -13.31
CA GLY A 276 26.74 -6.60 -12.32
C GLY A 276 25.23 -6.46 -12.08
N SER A 277 24.49 -5.72 -12.93
CA SER A 277 23.05 -5.46 -12.79
C SER A 277 22.23 -6.64 -12.26
N ALA A 278 21.56 -6.41 -11.12
CA ALA A 278 20.64 -7.38 -10.54
C ALA A 278 19.46 -7.70 -11.47
N PHE A 279 19.04 -6.76 -12.34
CA PHE A 279 18.03 -7.04 -13.36
C PHE A 279 18.55 -8.00 -14.43
N LYS A 280 19.82 -7.87 -14.88
CA LYS A 280 20.42 -8.87 -15.78
C LYS A 280 20.48 -10.25 -15.13
N ASN A 281 20.81 -10.31 -13.84
CA ASN A 281 20.86 -11.55 -13.08
C ASN A 281 19.45 -12.17 -12.91
N ALA A 282 18.41 -11.36 -12.67
CA ALA A 282 17.02 -11.80 -12.69
C ALA A 282 16.62 -12.39 -14.06
N MET A 283 17.04 -11.76 -15.16
CA MET A 283 16.80 -12.31 -16.50
C MET A 283 17.55 -13.63 -16.73
N LYS A 284 18.78 -13.80 -16.20
CA LYS A 284 19.50 -15.08 -16.22
C LYS A 284 18.79 -16.14 -15.39
N PHE A 285 18.27 -15.80 -14.21
CA PHE A 285 17.45 -16.70 -13.38
C PHE A 285 16.20 -17.18 -14.13
N MET A 286 15.45 -16.27 -14.77
CA MET A 286 14.30 -16.63 -15.58
C MET A 286 14.67 -17.47 -16.82
N TYR A 287 15.80 -17.19 -17.47
CA TYR A 287 16.35 -18.02 -18.55
C TYR A 287 16.73 -19.44 -18.06
N LYS A 288 17.40 -19.58 -16.90
CA LYS A 288 17.70 -20.89 -16.30
C LYS A 288 16.41 -21.66 -15.99
N ALA A 289 15.39 -20.99 -15.45
CA ALA A 289 14.07 -21.56 -15.21
C ALA A 289 13.39 -22.04 -16.51
N ASN A 290 13.57 -21.31 -17.62
CA ASN A 290 13.12 -21.75 -18.95
C ASN A 290 13.83 -23.02 -19.42
N GLN A 291 15.16 -23.12 -19.26
CA GLN A 291 15.91 -24.34 -19.64
C GLN A 291 15.47 -25.57 -18.83
N LEU A 292 15.14 -25.36 -17.55
CA LEU A 292 14.56 -26.37 -16.65
C LEU A 292 13.06 -26.64 -16.91
N LYS A 293 12.43 -25.94 -17.86
CA LYS A 293 11.01 -26.06 -18.25
C LYS A 293 10.00 -25.72 -17.14
N LEU A 294 10.44 -24.89 -16.18
CA LEU A 294 9.66 -24.45 -15.03
C LEU A 294 8.58 -23.41 -15.38
N LEU A 295 8.73 -22.67 -16.47
CA LEU A 295 7.88 -21.52 -16.77
C LEU A 295 6.49 -21.90 -17.29
N ASP A 296 5.47 -21.15 -16.83
CA ASP A 296 4.14 -21.06 -17.44
C ASP A 296 4.25 -20.37 -18.82
N PRO A 297 3.94 -21.04 -19.94
CA PRO A 297 4.12 -20.48 -21.28
C PRO A 297 3.22 -19.28 -21.57
N GLU A 298 2.12 -19.10 -20.81
CA GLU A 298 1.22 -17.96 -20.97
C GLU A 298 1.68 -16.74 -20.16
N MET A 299 2.78 -16.82 -19.39
CA MET A 299 3.19 -15.71 -18.52
C MET A 299 3.48 -14.40 -19.26
N PHE A 300 3.90 -14.49 -20.53
CA PHE A 300 4.17 -13.33 -21.39
C PHE A 300 2.90 -12.70 -21.98
N THR A 301 1.77 -13.40 -21.96
CA THR A 301 0.52 -13.01 -22.64
C THR A 301 -0.65 -12.79 -21.68
N GLN A 302 -0.62 -13.40 -20.49
CA GLN A 302 -1.70 -13.33 -19.52
C GLN A 302 -1.67 -12.09 -18.63
N LYS A 303 -2.84 -11.78 -18.05
CA LYS A 303 -3.07 -10.72 -17.06
C LYS A 303 -2.90 -11.22 -15.63
N ASN A 304 -2.76 -10.29 -14.69
CA ASN A 304 -2.73 -10.58 -13.25
C ASN A 304 -3.95 -11.43 -12.81
N ASP A 305 -5.17 -11.11 -13.25
CA ASP A 305 -6.38 -11.86 -12.92
C ASP A 305 -6.31 -13.34 -13.35
N ASN A 306 -5.69 -13.62 -14.50
CA ASN A 306 -5.48 -14.98 -15.00
C ASN A 306 -4.44 -15.72 -14.14
N PHE A 307 -3.37 -15.02 -13.73
CA PHE A 307 -2.37 -15.55 -12.80
C PHE A 307 -2.99 -15.89 -11.44
N ILE A 308 -3.81 -15.00 -10.86
CA ILE A 308 -4.55 -15.26 -9.62
C ILE A 308 -5.45 -16.49 -9.77
N ALA A 309 -6.21 -16.58 -10.88
CA ALA A 309 -7.07 -17.72 -11.15
C ALA A 309 -6.28 -19.04 -11.24
N LYS A 310 -5.14 -19.09 -11.94
CA LYS A 310 -4.25 -20.27 -12.00
C LYS A 310 -3.65 -20.63 -10.63
N ASN A 311 -3.21 -19.63 -9.87
CA ASN A 311 -2.65 -19.80 -8.54
C ASN A 311 -3.67 -20.39 -7.56
N LYS A 312 -4.92 -19.88 -7.58
CA LYS A 312 -6.04 -20.44 -6.82
C LYS A 312 -6.35 -21.90 -7.22
N ASN A 313 -6.17 -22.24 -8.50
CA ASN A 313 -6.21 -23.62 -9.00
C ASN A 313 -4.95 -24.45 -8.67
N LEU A 314 -4.06 -23.97 -7.79
CA LEU A 314 -2.85 -24.64 -7.31
C LEU A 314 -1.83 -25.01 -8.41
N GLN A 315 -1.85 -24.31 -9.54
CA GLN A 315 -1.01 -24.63 -10.70
C GLN A 315 0.45 -24.17 -10.58
N PHE A 316 0.85 -23.53 -9.49
CA PHE A 316 2.19 -22.98 -9.30
C PHE A 316 2.92 -23.58 -8.09
N LEU A 317 4.25 -23.60 -8.16
CA LEU A 317 5.15 -24.04 -7.09
C LEU A 317 5.83 -22.86 -6.38
N SER A 318 5.87 -21.69 -7.02
CA SER A 318 6.40 -20.43 -6.52
C SER A 318 5.47 -19.28 -6.91
N VAL A 319 5.31 -18.30 -6.03
CA VAL A 319 4.63 -17.02 -6.31
C VAL A 319 5.54 -15.84 -5.96
N PRO A 320 5.44 -14.69 -6.66
CA PRO A 320 6.37 -13.57 -6.48
C PRO A 320 6.21 -12.82 -5.13
N ALA A 321 5.10 -13.02 -4.43
CA ALA A 321 4.77 -12.33 -3.19
C ALA A 321 3.81 -13.15 -2.32
N THR A 322 3.93 -13.04 -0.99
CA THR A 322 3.16 -13.84 -0.03
C THR A 322 1.69 -13.41 0.08
N TRP A 323 1.32 -12.21 -0.37
CA TRP A 323 -0.10 -11.82 -0.47
C TRP A 323 -0.89 -12.69 -1.47
N TRP A 324 -0.23 -13.31 -2.45
CA TRP A 324 -0.84 -14.31 -3.32
C TRP A 324 -0.97 -15.70 -2.67
N ASN A 325 -0.60 -15.87 -1.39
CA ASN A 325 -0.80 -17.12 -0.67
C ASN A 325 -2.28 -17.38 -0.35
N VAL A 326 -3.05 -16.35 0.02
CA VAL A 326 -4.39 -16.48 0.65
C VAL A 326 -5.36 -17.38 -0.13
N ASP A 327 -5.61 -17.07 -1.41
CA ASP A 327 -6.58 -17.82 -2.23
C ASP A 327 -6.15 -19.27 -2.52
N ALA A 328 -4.84 -19.49 -2.65
CA ALA A 328 -4.26 -20.81 -2.87
C ALA A 328 -4.29 -21.64 -1.58
N LEU A 329 -3.89 -21.05 -0.46
CA LEU A 329 -3.94 -21.65 0.88
C LEU A 329 -5.37 -22.07 1.25
N ASN A 330 -6.36 -21.20 1.04
CA ASN A 330 -7.78 -21.54 1.25
C ASN A 330 -8.21 -22.75 0.39
N THR A 331 -7.71 -22.85 -0.85
CA THR A 331 -8.01 -23.98 -1.74
C THR A 331 -7.25 -25.25 -1.33
N MET A 332 -6.02 -25.13 -0.82
CA MET A 332 -5.24 -26.23 -0.23
C MET A 332 -5.95 -26.79 1.01
N GLN A 333 -6.34 -25.94 1.97
CA GLN A 333 -7.05 -26.33 3.19
C GLN A 333 -8.41 -26.99 2.88
N ALA A 334 -9.20 -26.41 1.97
CA ALA A 334 -10.45 -27.02 1.50
C ALA A 334 -10.25 -28.38 0.80
N SER A 335 -9.05 -28.64 0.27
CA SER A 335 -8.63 -29.92 -0.33
C SER A 335 -7.97 -30.88 0.67
N GLY A 336 -7.90 -30.52 1.97
CA GLY A 336 -7.27 -31.32 3.02
C GLY A 336 -5.74 -31.14 3.16
N ILE A 337 -5.13 -30.29 2.34
CA ILE A 337 -3.69 -29.94 2.41
C ILE A 337 -3.51 -28.90 3.52
N LYS A 338 -3.42 -29.37 4.77
CA LYS A 338 -3.35 -28.56 6.00
C LYS A 338 -2.06 -27.75 6.11
N GLU A 339 -0.92 -28.36 5.79
CA GLU A 339 0.42 -27.79 5.89
C GLU A 339 0.82 -27.03 4.59
N GLY A 340 -0.17 -26.53 3.86
CA GLY A 340 0.00 -25.87 2.59
C GLY A 340 0.45 -24.40 2.69
N GLY A 341 0.70 -23.82 1.51
CA GLY A 341 1.00 -22.41 1.30
C GLY A 341 2.37 -22.15 0.68
N TYR A 342 2.65 -20.88 0.39
CA TYR A 342 3.91 -20.41 -0.20
C TYR A 342 4.74 -19.60 0.80
N TYR A 343 5.96 -20.05 1.05
CA TYR A 343 6.85 -19.49 2.08
C TYR A 343 8.18 -19.05 1.48
N LEU A 344 8.70 -17.90 1.92
CA LEU A 344 10.07 -17.49 1.63
C LEU A 344 11.06 -18.40 2.34
N ILE A 345 12.03 -18.95 1.61
CA ILE A 345 13.04 -19.83 2.18
C ILE A 345 14.35 -19.05 2.40
N PRO A 346 14.92 -19.08 3.63
CA PRO A 346 16.26 -18.55 3.88
C PRO A 346 17.32 -19.21 2.99
N GLY A 347 18.29 -18.44 2.52
CA GLY A 347 19.32 -18.89 1.56
C GLY A 347 18.96 -18.57 0.11
N ALA A 348 17.74 -18.88 -0.35
CA ALA A 348 17.21 -18.33 -1.61
C ALA A 348 17.00 -16.81 -1.53
N ASN A 349 16.73 -16.32 -0.31
CA ASN A 349 16.52 -14.92 0.01
C ASN A 349 17.60 -14.47 1.02
N PRO A 350 18.82 -14.11 0.56
CA PRO A 350 19.88 -13.61 1.44
C PRO A 350 19.60 -12.18 1.91
N VAL A 351 18.86 -11.39 1.11
CA VAL A 351 18.17 -10.17 1.56
C VAL A 351 16.67 -10.43 1.54
N VAL A 352 15.93 -9.79 2.46
CA VAL A 352 14.47 -9.69 2.43
C VAL A 352 14.04 -8.23 2.49
N TYR A 353 13.07 -7.87 1.65
CA TYR A 353 12.42 -6.55 1.66
C TYR A 353 11.45 -6.46 2.83
N GLN A 354 11.67 -5.52 3.73
CA GLN A 354 10.75 -5.20 4.83
C GLN A 354 9.62 -4.28 4.35
N GLY A 355 9.98 -3.20 3.66
CA GLY A 355 9.10 -2.11 3.31
C GLY A 355 9.86 -0.97 2.64
N SER A 356 9.13 0.08 2.25
CA SER A 356 9.72 1.35 1.83
C SER A 356 8.85 2.53 2.25
N GLY A 357 9.48 3.70 2.40
CA GLY A 357 8.85 4.93 2.89
C GLY A 357 9.76 5.71 3.85
N SER A 358 9.21 6.67 4.58
CA SER A 358 9.95 7.44 5.60
C SER A 358 9.05 8.20 6.58
N MET A 359 9.66 8.97 7.49
CA MET A 359 8.97 9.99 8.31
C MET A 359 8.57 11.26 7.53
N LEU A 360 9.04 11.42 6.29
CA LEU A 360 8.88 12.64 5.48
C LEU A 360 7.66 12.54 4.55
N THR A 361 7.41 11.34 3.99
CA THR A 361 6.30 11.08 3.05
C THR A 361 5.47 9.83 3.39
N GLY A 362 5.81 9.10 4.45
CA GLY A 362 5.15 7.83 4.79
C GLY A 362 5.38 6.70 3.80
N ALA A 363 4.57 5.65 3.95
CA ALA A 363 4.64 4.43 3.15
C ALA A 363 3.83 4.49 1.84
N ILE A 364 2.80 5.35 1.77
CA ILE A 364 2.00 5.54 0.55
C ILE A 364 2.67 6.65 -0.29
N SER A 365 3.62 6.25 -1.13
CA SER A 365 4.36 7.17 -1.98
C SER A 365 3.47 7.86 -3.02
N GLY A 366 3.79 9.11 -3.34
CA GLY A 366 3.23 9.82 -4.49
C GLY A 366 1.81 10.40 -4.36
N LYS A 367 1.13 10.31 -3.20
CA LYS A 367 -0.20 10.94 -2.98
C LYS A 367 -0.20 11.89 -1.78
N ALA A 368 -0.94 12.99 -1.89
CA ALA A 368 -1.21 13.93 -0.81
C ALA A 368 -2.73 14.02 -0.55
N ILE A 369 -3.13 14.00 0.72
CA ILE A 369 -4.49 14.31 1.18
C ILE A 369 -4.62 15.82 1.27
N VAL A 370 -5.64 16.39 0.64
CA VAL A 370 -5.90 17.84 0.59
C VAL A 370 -7.38 18.15 0.88
N ILE A 371 -7.65 19.33 1.42
CA ILE A 371 -9.01 19.84 1.65
C ILE A 371 -9.40 20.75 0.47
N SER A 372 -10.58 20.52 -0.10
CA SER A 372 -11.12 21.34 -1.20
C SER A 372 -11.51 22.74 -0.72
N LYS A 373 -11.12 23.76 -1.49
CA LYS A 373 -11.51 25.15 -1.22
C LYS A 373 -13.00 25.40 -1.50
N GLN A 374 -13.67 24.48 -2.20
CA GLN A 374 -15.12 24.49 -2.42
C GLN A 374 -15.89 23.82 -1.27
N SER A 375 -15.22 23.12 -0.35
CA SER A 375 -15.86 22.57 0.86
C SER A 375 -16.47 23.69 1.71
N LYS A 376 -17.66 23.42 2.23
CA LYS A 376 -18.36 24.28 3.20
C LYS A 376 -18.05 23.91 4.65
N HIS A 377 -17.18 22.91 4.85
CA HIS A 377 -16.93 22.23 6.10
C HIS A 377 -15.42 21.98 6.30
N GLN A 378 -14.57 22.91 5.85
CA GLN A 378 -13.11 22.81 5.86
C GLN A 378 -12.53 22.59 7.26
N ASP A 379 -13.19 23.16 8.27
CA ASP A 379 -12.92 22.95 9.69
C ASP A 379 -13.27 21.54 10.15
N ARG A 380 -14.43 20.99 9.76
CA ARG A 380 -14.82 19.59 10.02
C ARG A 380 -13.94 18.60 9.27
N ALA A 381 -13.49 18.96 8.07
CA ALA A 381 -12.52 18.18 7.32
C ALA A 381 -11.18 18.13 8.05
N MET A 382 -10.74 19.23 8.69
CA MET A 382 -9.60 19.19 9.59
C MET A 382 -9.87 18.41 10.89
N ASP A 383 -11.06 18.52 11.51
CA ASP A 383 -11.43 17.71 12.69
C ASP A 383 -11.26 16.20 12.40
N LEU A 384 -11.74 15.75 11.22
CA LEU A 384 -11.58 14.37 10.77
C LEU A 384 -10.11 14.02 10.51
N LEU A 385 -9.37 14.83 9.74
CA LEU A 385 -7.96 14.55 9.44
C LEU A 385 -7.11 14.54 10.71
N ASN A 386 -7.37 15.43 11.68
CA ASN A 386 -6.66 15.44 12.95
C ASN A 386 -6.89 14.16 13.75
N PHE A 387 -8.14 13.69 13.84
CA PHE A 387 -8.45 12.40 14.45
C PHE A 387 -7.76 11.22 13.74
N LEU A 388 -7.74 11.20 12.40
CA LEU A 388 -7.06 10.15 11.63
C LEU A 388 -5.52 10.17 11.77
N TYR A 389 -4.95 11.19 12.42
CA TYR A 389 -3.51 11.32 12.72
C TYR A 389 -3.22 11.21 14.23
N SER A 390 -4.22 10.90 15.07
CA SER A 390 -4.04 10.58 16.48
C SER A 390 -3.75 9.10 16.71
N TYR A 391 -3.11 8.75 17.82
CA TYR A 391 -2.91 7.35 18.22
C TYR A 391 -4.26 6.60 18.38
N GLU A 392 -5.28 7.29 18.89
CA GLU A 392 -6.64 6.75 19.04
C GLU A 392 -7.28 6.42 17.68
N GLY A 393 -7.26 7.36 16.72
CA GLY A 393 -7.87 7.17 15.41
C GLY A 393 -7.13 6.11 14.58
N ASN A 394 -5.80 6.05 14.68
CA ASN A 394 -5.02 5.00 14.02
C ASN A 394 -5.28 3.62 14.65
N ARG A 395 -5.37 3.50 15.99
CA ARG A 395 -5.78 2.23 16.63
C ARG A 395 -7.22 1.85 16.27
N LEU A 396 -8.16 2.79 16.21
CA LEU A 396 -9.53 2.52 15.74
C LEU A 396 -9.54 1.97 14.30
N LEU A 397 -8.79 2.59 13.38
CA LEU A 397 -8.73 2.13 11.98
C LEU A 397 -8.01 0.78 11.82
N MET A 398 -6.95 0.50 12.59
CA MET A 398 -6.14 -0.73 12.46
C MET A 398 -6.69 -1.92 13.25
N SER A 399 -7.30 -1.66 14.41
CA SER A 399 -7.60 -2.65 15.45
C SER A 399 -9.05 -2.63 15.95
N GLY A 400 -9.82 -1.58 15.64
CA GLY A 400 -11.18 -1.42 16.18
C GLY A 400 -11.21 -0.90 17.61
N ILE A 401 -12.27 -1.26 18.33
CA ILE A 401 -12.72 -0.62 19.58
C ILE A 401 -12.35 -1.48 20.80
N GLU A 402 -11.85 -0.84 21.87
CA GLU A 402 -11.53 -1.50 23.14
C GLU A 402 -12.79 -2.12 23.79
N GLY A 403 -12.63 -3.30 24.39
CA GLY A 403 -13.72 -4.07 25.00
C GLY A 403 -14.66 -4.75 23.99
N GLU A 404 -14.74 -4.24 22.75
CA GLU A 404 -15.46 -4.89 21.64
C GLU A 404 -14.53 -5.86 20.90
N HIS A 405 -13.43 -5.36 20.33
CA HIS A 405 -12.52 -6.09 19.42
C HIS A 405 -11.18 -6.50 20.07
N TRP A 406 -10.62 -5.62 20.92
CA TRP A 406 -9.36 -5.83 21.64
C TRP A 406 -9.49 -5.42 23.12
N GLU A 407 -8.59 -5.88 23.99
CA GLU A 407 -8.59 -5.52 25.41
C GLU A 407 -7.17 -5.47 26.01
N MET A 408 -7.03 -4.84 27.18
CA MET A 408 -5.72 -4.67 27.84
C MET A 408 -5.32 -5.88 28.69
N GLU A 409 -4.49 -6.76 28.12
CA GLU A 409 -3.92 -7.93 28.81
C GLU A 409 -2.49 -7.64 29.29
N ASN A 410 -2.22 -7.86 30.59
CA ASN A 410 -0.88 -7.69 31.19
C ASN A 410 -0.25 -6.30 30.95
N GLY A 411 -1.07 -5.27 30.69
CA GLY A 411 -0.62 -3.91 30.37
C GLY A 411 -0.33 -3.66 28.88
N ARG A 412 -0.75 -4.56 27.97
CA ARG A 412 -0.65 -4.40 26.51
C ARG A 412 -2.03 -4.58 25.85
N PRO A 413 -2.32 -3.87 24.74
CA PRO A 413 -3.53 -4.10 23.96
C PRO A 413 -3.37 -5.37 23.12
N GLU A 414 -4.26 -6.34 23.33
CA GLU A 414 -4.24 -7.64 22.66
C GLU A 414 -5.59 -7.95 22.00
N LEU A 415 -5.56 -8.67 20.88
CA LEU A 415 -6.76 -9.07 20.15
C LEU A 415 -7.56 -10.11 20.95
N LYS A 416 -8.89 -9.91 21.08
CA LYS A 416 -9.77 -10.84 21.80
C LYS A 416 -9.95 -12.14 21.04
N ASP A 417 -10.10 -13.25 21.77
CA ASP A 417 -10.29 -14.59 21.18
C ASP A 417 -11.50 -14.68 20.24
N SER A 418 -12.61 -14.04 20.61
CA SER A 418 -13.82 -13.95 19.80
C SER A 418 -13.63 -13.14 18.52
N GLU A 419 -12.74 -12.15 18.56
CA GLU A 419 -12.50 -11.24 17.44
C GLU A 419 -11.72 -11.95 16.33
N ARG A 420 -10.68 -12.69 16.69
CA ARG A 420 -9.97 -13.59 15.76
C ARG A 420 -10.93 -14.58 15.09
N GLU A 421 -11.85 -15.18 15.84
CA GLU A 421 -12.84 -16.11 15.27
C GLU A 421 -13.75 -15.39 14.26
N ALA A 422 -14.22 -14.17 14.57
CA ALA A 422 -14.98 -13.36 13.63
C ALA A 422 -14.18 -13.00 12.37
N MET A 423 -12.92 -12.56 12.50
CA MET A 423 -12.03 -12.28 11.37
C MET A 423 -11.83 -13.47 10.41
N GLN A 424 -11.84 -14.69 10.95
CA GLN A 424 -11.62 -15.92 10.18
C GLN A 424 -12.91 -16.54 9.62
N THR A 425 -14.08 -16.25 10.21
CA THR A 425 -15.36 -16.95 9.90
C THR A 425 -16.47 -16.06 9.36
N GLU A 426 -16.48 -14.74 9.66
CA GLU A 426 -17.55 -13.85 9.19
C GLU A 426 -17.32 -13.38 7.75
N ALA A 427 -18.21 -13.81 6.85
CA ALA A 427 -18.28 -13.26 5.50
C ALA A 427 -18.53 -11.74 5.53
N ASN A 428 -17.69 -10.99 4.82
CA ASN A 428 -17.68 -9.52 4.78
C ASN A 428 -17.26 -8.81 6.09
N TYR A 429 -16.60 -9.50 7.03
CA TYR A 429 -16.06 -8.93 8.27
C TYR A 429 -15.51 -7.49 8.12
N VAL A 430 -14.56 -7.28 7.20
CA VAL A 430 -13.90 -5.99 6.94
C VAL A 430 -14.88 -4.87 6.56
N GLN A 431 -15.96 -5.20 5.84
CA GLN A 431 -17.00 -4.23 5.45
C GLN A 431 -18.01 -3.96 6.58
N LYS A 432 -18.19 -4.92 7.51
CA LYS A 432 -19.07 -4.83 8.68
C LYS A 432 -18.42 -4.01 9.81
N THR A 433 -17.15 -4.25 10.11
CA THR A 433 -16.42 -3.52 11.16
C THR A 433 -15.81 -2.22 10.65
N GLY A 434 -15.31 -2.19 9.41
CA GLY A 434 -14.52 -1.09 8.85
C GLY A 434 -13.03 -1.14 9.21
N ILE A 435 -12.58 -2.19 9.92
CA ILE A 435 -11.20 -2.36 10.37
C ILE A 435 -10.29 -2.64 9.16
N ASN A 436 -9.19 -1.89 9.07
CA ASN A 436 -8.28 -1.77 7.94
C ASN A 436 -8.91 -1.31 6.60
N LEU A 437 -10.22 -1.00 6.56
CA LEU A 437 -10.91 -0.57 5.35
C LEU A 437 -10.47 0.84 4.88
N TYR A 438 -10.13 1.71 5.83
CA TYR A 438 -9.77 3.12 5.60
C TYR A 438 -8.25 3.39 5.64
N HIS A 439 -7.41 2.35 5.54
CA HIS A 439 -5.94 2.44 5.71
C HIS A 439 -5.26 3.52 4.85
N ASN A 440 -5.80 3.82 3.67
CA ASN A 440 -5.31 4.89 2.79
C ASN A 440 -5.31 6.29 3.44
N PHE A 441 -6.10 6.53 4.48
CA PHE A 441 -6.21 7.83 5.17
C PHE A 441 -5.60 7.85 6.59
N MET A 442 -5.02 6.74 7.05
CA MET A 442 -4.29 6.69 8.33
C MET A 442 -3.10 7.65 8.29
N GLY A 443 -2.94 8.45 9.34
CA GLY A 443 -1.79 9.35 9.49
C GLY A 443 -0.49 8.63 9.82
N MET A 444 -0.57 7.48 10.49
CA MET A 444 0.56 6.69 10.98
C MET A 444 0.70 5.38 10.19
N SER A 445 1.92 4.86 10.05
CA SER A 445 2.16 3.55 9.43
C SER A 445 1.63 2.41 10.32
N THR A 446 1.27 1.28 9.72
CA THR A 446 0.76 0.09 10.45
C THR A 446 1.74 -0.50 11.47
N GLU A 447 3.03 -0.17 11.38
CA GLU A 447 4.08 -0.57 12.31
C GLU A 447 4.19 0.36 13.54
N SER A 448 3.49 1.50 13.55
CA SER A 448 3.63 2.54 14.57
C SER A 448 3.13 2.10 15.95
N ARG A 449 3.68 2.74 17.00
CA ARG A 449 3.37 2.49 18.41
C ARG A 449 2.77 3.73 19.08
N ASP A 450 2.01 3.53 20.16
CA ASP A 450 1.65 4.58 21.10
C ASP A 450 2.84 5.02 21.98
N PRO A 451 2.76 6.15 22.71
CA PRO A 451 3.84 6.64 23.59
C PRO A 451 4.26 5.64 24.68
N GLU A 452 3.36 4.72 25.04
CA GLU A 452 3.60 3.62 25.99
C GLU A 452 4.36 2.43 25.36
N GLY A 453 4.57 2.43 24.03
CA GLY A 453 5.36 1.45 23.28
C GLY A 453 4.56 0.28 22.68
N ASN A 454 3.23 0.33 22.74
CA ASN A 454 2.36 -0.73 22.20
C ASN A 454 2.01 -0.46 20.74
N LEU A 455 1.94 -1.51 19.93
CA LEU A 455 1.55 -1.41 18.52
C LEU A 455 0.13 -0.85 18.37
N LEU A 456 -0.08 0.09 17.45
CA LEU A 456 -1.42 0.62 17.14
C LEU A 456 -2.28 -0.42 16.43
N ASN A 457 -1.64 -1.28 15.64
CA ASN A 457 -2.22 -2.47 15.04
C ASN A 457 -2.00 -3.70 15.94
N VAL A 458 -3.03 -4.07 16.73
CA VAL A 458 -2.97 -5.24 17.64
C VAL A 458 -2.85 -6.57 16.90
N LEU A 459 -3.14 -6.59 15.59
CA LEU A 459 -2.97 -7.79 14.74
C LEU A 459 -1.49 -8.15 14.55
N LEU A 460 -0.56 -7.25 14.89
CA LEU A 460 0.89 -7.43 14.80
C LEU A 460 1.56 -7.75 16.16
N THR A 461 0.81 -7.93 17.25
CA THR A 461 1.39 -8.43 18.52
C THR A 461 1.84 -9.88 18.37
N ASP A 462 2.90 -10.29 19.09
CA ASP A 462 3.40 -11.67 19.02
C ASP A 462 2.30 -12.70 19.32
N LYS A 463 1.38 -12.38 20.26
CA LYS A 463 0.19 -13.18 20.56
C LYS A 463 -0.75 -13.30 19.35
N SER A 464 -1.13 -12.20 18.71
CA SER A 464 -1.98 -12.22 17.51
C SER A 464 -1.32 -12.97 16.35
N LEU A 465 0.00 -12.87 16.21
CA LEU A 465 0.77 -13.57 15.18
C LEU A 465 0.84 -15.09 15.43
N GLU A 466 1.09 -15.52 16.68
CA GLU A 466 1.08 -16.94 17.05
C GLU A 466 -0.32 -17.57 16.93
N LEU A 467 -1.38 -16.83 17.29
CA LEU A 467 -2.76 -17.30 17.22
C LEU A 467 -3.30 -17.44 15.78
N ASN A 468 -2.80 -16.63 14.84
CA ASN A 468 -3.17 -16.71 13.42
C ASN A 468 -2.35 -17.75 12.63
N ALA A 469 -1.36 -18.41 13.25
CA ALA A 469 -0.52 -19.40 12.58
C ALA A 469 -1.32 -20.63 12.09
N THR A 470 -1.25 -20.92 10.80
CA THR A 470 -1.83 -22.13 10.19
C THR A 470 -1.06 -23.39 10.60
N GLU A 471 -1.53 -24.58 10.18
CA GLU A 471 -0.74 -25.81 10.35
C GLU A 471 0.58 -25.77 9.55
N GLY A 472 0.61 -25.08 8.41
CA GLY A 472 1.83 -24.82 7.64
C GLY A 472 2.80 -23.88 8.38
N ASP A 473 2.29 -22.78 8.95
CA ASP A 473 3.13 -21.84 9.73
C ASP A 473 3.72 -22.53 10.96
N LYS A 474 2.92 -23.35 11.66
CA LYS A 474 3.36 -24.11 12.85
C LYS A 474 4.46 -25.13 12.51
N ASP A 475 4.41 -25.73 11.34
CA ASP A 475 5.44 -26.67 10.87
C ASP A 475 6.70 -25.97 10.36
N TYR A 476 6.58 -24.86 9.61
CA TYR A 476 7.69 -23.95 9.29
C TYR A 476 8.39 -23.46 10.58
N ASN A 477 7.59 -23.04 11.56
CA ASN A 477 8.04 -22.57 12.87
C ASN A 477 8.84 -23.64 13.62
N ALA A 478 8.37 -24.89 13.61
CA ALA A 478 9.10 -26.01 14.19
C ALA A 478 10.41 -26.31 13.44
N GLN A 479 10.40 -26.27 12.11
CA GLN A 479 11.56 -26.55 11.26
C GLN A 479 12.67 -25.48 11.38
N TYR A 480 12.33 -24.22 11.65
CA TYR A 480 13.30 -23.12 11.84
C TYR A 480 13.52 -22.71 13.31
N GLY A 481 12.76 -23.26 14.26
CA GLY A 481 12.88 -22.95 15.69
C GLY A 481 12.44 -21.52 16.03
N VAL A 482 11.25 -21.10 15.57
CA VAL A 482 10.73 -19.73 15.65
C VAL A 482 9.24 -19.68 16.01
N SER A 483 8.76 -18.53 16.49
CA SER A 483 7.33 -18.28 16.79
C SER A 483 6.48 -17.91 15.56
N TYR A 484 7.08 -17.32 14.53
CA TYR A 484 6.42 -16.94 13.28
C TYR A 484 7.41 -16.93 12.10
N PRO A 485 6.95 -17.06 10.84
CA PRO A 485 7.86 -17.34 9.72
C PRO A 485 8.97 -16.30 9.49
N GLY A 486 8.65 -15.01 9.63
CA GLY A 486 9.59 -13.89 9.48
C GLY A 486 10.70 -13.86 10.53
N GLN A 487 10.46 -14.41 11.73
CA GLN A 487 11.49 -14.50 12.77
C GLN A 487 12.68 -15.38 12.34
N ALA A 488 12.52 -16.28 11.37
CA ALA A 488 13.63 -17.04 10.79
C ALA A 488 14.66 -16.12 10.11
N PHE A 489 14.21 -15.05 9.44
CA PHE A 489 15.08 -14.06 8.81
C PHE A 489 15.64 -13.07 9.84
N GLN A 490 14.88 -12.70 10.87
CA GLN A 490 15.35 -11.88 11.99
C GLN A 490 16.55 -12.56 12.69
N LYS A 491 16.40 -13.81 13.12
CA LYS A 491 17.49 -14.58 13.75
C LYS A 491 18.72 -14.75 12.86
N LEU A 492 18.54 -14.78 11.54
CA LEU A 492 19.66 -14.82 10.59
C LEU A 492 20.31 -13.45 10.37
N ALA A 493 19.55 -12.35 10.44
CA ALA A 493 20.08 -11.00 10.39
C ALA A 493 20.90 -10.65 11.66
N GLU A 494 20.40 -11.03 12.84
CA GLU A 494 21.15 -10.96 14.12
C GLU A 494 22.49 -11.71 14.05
N GLN A 495 22.54 -12.79 13.27
CA GLN A 495 23.74 -13.61 13.05
C GLN A 495 24.62 -13.13 11.87
N GLY A 496 24.25 -12.04 11.18
CA GLY A 496 24.95 -11.56 9.99
C GLY A 496 24.88 -12.49 8.77
N LYS A 497 23.91 -13.42 8.74
CA LYS A 497 23.74 -14.45 7.69
C LYS A 497 22.64 -14.10 6.68
N ALA A 498 21.81 -13.12 6.98
CA ALA A 498 20.83 -12.53 6.09
C ALA A 498 20.80 -11.00 6.32
N LYS A 499 20.12 -10.26 5.43
CA LYS A 499 19.86 -8.84 5.61
C LYS A 499 18.36 -8.57 5.53
N ILE A 500 17.81 -7.89 6.53
CA ILE A 500 16.49 -7.25 6.42
C ILE A 500 16.73 -5.84 5.88
N GLN A 501 16.04 -5.46 4.81
CA GLN A 501 16.21 -4.16 4.16
C GLN A 501 14.88 -3.42 4.05
N PHE A 502 14.79 -2.32 4.79
CA PHE A 502 13.84 -1.23 4.56
C PHE A 502 14.49 -0.18 3.64
N TYR A 503 13.72 0.47 2.76
CA TYR A 503 14.25 1.43 1.78
C TYR A 503 13.61 2.82 1.93
N ASP A 504 14.42 3.86 2.10
CA ASP A 504 13.94 5.23 1.96
C ASP A 504 13.88 5.61 0.47
N ASN A 505 12.65 5.71 -0.05
CA ASN A 505 12.33 6.13 -1.42
C ASN A 505 11.71 7.53 -1.50
N THR A 506 11.74 8.31 -0.41
CA THR A 506 11.20 9.69 -0.32
C THR A 506 11.68 10.57 -1.48
N PHE A 507 12.95 10.42 -1.86
CA PHE A 507 13.60 11.19 -2.92
C PHE A 507 12.84 11.12 -4.25
N GLN A 508 12.15 10.00 -4.54
CA GLN A 508 11.35 9.85 -5.75
C GLN A 508 10.13 10.80 -5.79
N SER A 509 9.61 11.21 -4.62
CA SER A 509 8.52 12.20 -4.51
C SER A 509 9.00 13.65 -4.71
N LEU A 510 10.32 13.87 -4.80
CA LEU A 510 10.95 15.17 -5.09
C LEU A 510 11.37 15.32 -6.56
N TYR A 511 11.09 14.32 -7.40
CA TYR A 511 11.37 14.37 -8.83
C TYR A 511 10.33 15.26 -9.53
N PRO A 512 10.75 16.15 -10.44
CA PRO A 512 9.83 16.83 -11.33
C PRO A 512 9.25 15.86 -12.36
N ASP A 513 8.08 16.21 -12.87
CA ASP A 513 7.36 15.41 -13.86
C ASP A 513 8.19 15.27 -15.16
N LEU A 514 8.31 14.05 -15.71
CA LEU A 514 9.10 13.81 -16.94
C LEU A 514 8.65 14.75 -18.07
N SER A 515 9.60 15.30 -18.83
CA SER A 515 9.29 16.09 -20.02
C SER A 515 8.55 15.26 -21.08
N ASN A 516 7.86 15.89 -22.03
CA ASN A 516 7.15 15.17 -23.09
C ASN A 516 8.08 14.28 -23.93
N ASP A 517 9.31 14.71 -24.17
CA ASP A 517 10.32 13.92 -24.88
C ASP A 517 10.81 12.72 -24.06
N LEU A 518 11.05 12.90 -22.75
CA LEU A 518 11.40 11.80 -21.86
C LEU A 518 10.24 10.81 -21.67
N LYS A 519 9.00 11.28 -21.58
CA LYS A 519 7.79 10.42 -21.59
C LYS A 519 7.69 9.61 -22.90
N MET A 520 7.98 10.22 -24.04
CA MET A 520 8.05 9.53 -25.33
C MET A 520 9.19 8.51 -25.41
N ILE A 521 10.38 8.82 -24.89
CA ILE A 521 11.51 7.89 -24.79
C ILE A 521 11.13 6.68 -23.92
N ASN A 522 10.59 6.95 -22.73
CA ASN A 522 10.18 5.93 -21.77
C ASN A 522 9.15 4.95 -22.37
N GLY A 523 8.09 5.48 -22.99
CA GLY A 523 7.07 4.66 -23.66
C GLY A 523 7.58 3.85 -24.86
N LYS A 524 8.61 4.32 -25.57
CA LYS A 524 9.29 3.53 -26.63
C LYS A 524 10.04 2.35 -26.03
N ILE A 525 10.78 2.57 -24.94
CA ILE A 525 11.52 1.51 -24.22
C ILE A 525 10.54 0.49 -23.62
N GLU A 526 9.42 0.95 -23.05
CA GLU A 526 8.34 0.09 -22.55
C GLU A 526 7.69 -0.75 -23.66
N THR A 527 7.49 -0.17 -24.84
CA THR A 527 6.94 -0.88 -26.00
C THR A 527 7.95 -1.91 -26.55
N TYR A 528 9.24 -1.58 -26.58
CA TYR A 528 10.29 -2.47 -27.04
C TYR A 528 10.51 -3.66 -26.09
N THR A 529 10.67 -3.39 -24.80
CA THR A 529 10.95 -4.41 -23.76
C THR A 529 9.90 -5.52 -23.74
N LYS A 530 8.61 -5.20 -23.92
CA LYS A 530 7.53 -6.19 -24.06
C LYS A 530 7.74 -7.23 -25.16
N THR A 531 8.46 -6.88 -26.23
CA THR A 531 8.77 -7.81 -27.35
C THR A 531 10.19 -8.40 -27.30
N TRP A 532 11.06 -7.85 -26.47
CA TRP A 532 12.44 -8.29 -26.26
C TRP A 532 12.54 -9.31 -25.13
N LEU A 533 11.87 -9.04 -24.00
CA LEU A 533 11.88 -9.85 -22.79
C LEU A 533 11.54 -11.34 -23.03
N PRO A 534 10.48 -11.71 -23.81
CA PRO A 534 10.20 -13.12 -24.03
C PRO A 534 11.33 -13.81 -24.80
N LYS A 535 11.95 -13.13 -25.77
CA LYS A 535 13.07 -13.67 -26.58
C LYS A 535 14.32 -13.89 -25.74
N LEU A 536 14.59 -12.99 -24.79
CA LEU A 536 15.72 -13.11 -23.85
C LEU A 536 15.53 -14.32 -22.93
N ILE A 537 14.37 -14.44 -22.29
CA ILE A 537 14.07 -15.52 -21.33
C ILE A 537 13.99 -16.88 -22.04
N THR A 538 13.49 -16.92 -23.28
CA THR A 538 13.37 -18.15 -24.09
C THR A 538 14.55 -18.45 -25.02
N ALA A 539 15.68 -17.76 -24.84
CA ALA A 539 16.91 -18.04 -25.59
C ALA A 539 17.33 -19.52 -25.47
N LYS A 540 17.91 -20.10 -26.54
CA LYS A 540 18.24 -21.53 -26.58
C LYS A 540 19.50 -21.91 -25.78
N ASP A 541 20.40 -20.95 -25.59
CA ASP A 541 21.71 -21.10 -24.94
C ASP A 541 22.21 -19.74 -24.42
N GLU A 542 23.26 -19.75 -23.59
CA GLU A 542 23.76 -18.51 -22.95
C GLU A 542 24.43 -17.55 -23.94
N GLY A 543 24.99 -18.05 -25.05
CA GLY A 543 25.55 -17.19 -26.11
C GLY A 543 24.45 -16.43 -26.86
N GLU A 544 23.29 -17.06 -27.05
CA GLU A 544 22.08 -16.41 -27.57
C GLU A 544 21.47 -15.45 -26.53
N PHE A 545 21.42 -15.81 -25.25
CA PHE A 545 21.00 -14.91 -24.18
C PHE A 545 21.84 -13.62 -24.15
N GLU A 546 23.17 -13.73 -24.11
CA GLU A 546 24.08 -12.58 -24.08
C GLU A 546 23.99 -11.75 -25.36
N LYS A 547 23.78 -12.39 -26.52
CA LYS A 547 23.55 -11.67 -27.79
C LYS A 547 22.21 -10.92 -27.80
N ILE A 548 21.14 -11.51 -27.30
CA ILE A 548 19.83 -10.85 -27.20
C ILE A 548 19.86 -9.74 -26.15
N TRP A 549 20.61 -9.91 -25.06
CA TRP A 549 20.86 -8.87 -24.08
C TRP A 549 21.54 -7.65 -24.71
N THR A 550 22.74 -7.83 -25.28
CA THR A 550 23.53 -6.72 -25.83
C THR A 550 22.79 -5.98 -26.94
N ASN A 551 22.26 -6.71 -27.93
CA ASN A 551 21.45 -6.11 -29.00
C ASN A 551 20.21 -5.37 -28.47
N GLY A 552 19.66 -5.81 -27.32
CA GLY A 552 18.53 -5.18 -26.66
C GLY A 552 18.89 -3.86 -26.00
N VAL A 553 19.98 -3.82 -25.23
CA VAL A 553 20.49 -2.59 -24.61
C VAL A 553 20.91 -1.60 -25.69
N ASP A 554 21.64 -2.03 -26.73
CA ASP A 554 22.00 -1.19 -27.88
C ASP A 554 20.77 -0.53 -28.51
N GLU A 555 19.66 -1.26 -28.66
CA GLU A 555 18.41 -0.72 -29.23
C GLU A 555 17.69 0.22 -28.24
N MET A 556 17.66 -0.09 -26.95
CA MET A 556 17.11 0.82 -25.94
C MET A 556 17.90 2.14 -25.86
N ASN A 557 19.22 2.10 -26.01
CA ASN A 557 20.07 3.29 -26.09
C ASN A 557 19.74 4.12 -27.34
N LYS A 558 19.55 3.49 -28.51
CA LYS A 558 19.03 4.17 -29.73
C LYS A 558 17.62 4.76 -29.56
N LEU A 559 16.79 4.18 -28.69
CA LEU A 559 15.47 4.72 -28.34
C LEU A 559 15.53 5.87 -27.32
N GLY A 560 16.71 6.14 -26.73
CA GLY A 560 16.98 7.25 -25.80
C GLY A 560 17.26 6.85 -24.35
N LEU A 561 17.52 5.58 -24.05
CA LEU A 561 17.72 5.11 -22.67
C LEU A 561 18.80 5.90 -21.92
N ASP A 562 19.97 6.15 -22.53
CA ASP A 562 21.06 6.90 -21.87
C ASP A 562 20.59 8.29 -21.42
N THR A 563 19.85 9.01 -22.28
CA THR A 563 19.29 10.34 -21.96
C THR A 563 18.26 10.29 -20.82
N LEU A 564 17.53 9.17 -20.66
CA LEU A 564 16.62 8.96 -19.54
C LEU A 564 17.39 8.60 -18.25
N MET A 565 18.49 7.84 -18.34
CA MET A 565 19.36 7.51 -17.21
C MET A 565 20.13 8.73 -16.69
N ASP A 566 20.68 9.57 -17.56
CA ASP A 566 21.35 10.81 -17.18
C ASP A 566 20.41 11.73 -16.38
N TRP A 567 19.13 11.81 -16.79
CA TRP A 567 18.10 12.56 -16.06
C TRP A 567 17.76 11.91 -14.71
N GLU A 568 17.48 10.60 -14.66
CA GLU A 568 17.16 9.87 -13.42
C GLU A 568 18.27 9.99 -12.37
N LEU A 569 19.54 9.89 -12.79
CA LEU A 569 20.69 9.99 -11.89
C LEU A 569 20.92 11.42 -11.40
N GLN A 570 20.76 12.43 -12.27
CA GLN A 570 20.83 13.83 -11.85
C GLN A 570 19.71 14.17 -10.85
N GLN A 571 18.48 13.68 -11.08
CA GLN A 571 17.37 13.90 -10.16
C GLN A 571 17.52 13.13 -8.84
N ASN A 572 18.17 11.96 -8.81
CA ASN A 572 18.53 11.27 -7.56
C ASN A 572 19.45 12.15 -6.70
N ILE A 573 20.49 12.74 -7.30
CA ILE A 573 21.43 13.63 -6.58
C ILE A 573 20.69 14.85 -6.02
N GLU A 574 19.95 15.57 -6.87
CA GLU A 574 19.20 16.77 -6.46
C GLU A 574 18.14 16.48 -5.38
N ALA A 575 17.48 15.32 -5.43
CA ALA A 575 16.49 14.91 -4.43
C ALA A 575 17.12 14.49 -3.10
N LEU A 576 18.25 13.76 -3.14
CA LEU A 576 18.98 13.38 -1.92
C LEU A 576 19.62 14.59 -1.24
N ASP A 577 20.06 15.61 -1.99
CA ASP A 577 20.54 16.87 -1.39
C ASP A 577 19.39 17.65 -0.73
N LYS A 578 18.23 17.78 -1.40
CA LYS A 578 17.00 18.36 -0.80
C LYS A 578 16.61 17.65 0.52
N MET A 579 16.72 16.33 0.60
CA MET A 579 16.43 15.57 1.83
C MET A 579 17.42 15.82 2.97
N LYS A 580 18.69 16.13 2.67
CA LYS A 580 19.69 16.49 3.70
C LYS A 580 19.33 17.81 4.38
N GLU A 581 18.67 18.73 3.68
CA GLU A 581 18.21 20.03 4.21
C GLU A 581 16.96 19.94 5.13
N ILE A 582 16.42 18.75 5.37
CA ILE A 582 15.30 18.50 6.33
C ILE A 582 15.77 17.66 7.53
N ASN A 583 16.95 17.03 7.42
CA ASN A 583 17.53 16.17 8.45
C ASN A 583 18.70 16.84 9.20
N GLN A 584 18.84 18.16 9.06
CA GLN A 584 19.78 19.04 9.76
C GLN A 584 19.01 20.02 10.64
#